data_AF-A0A3E2HI75-F1
#
_entry.id   AF-A0A3E2HI75-F1
#
_cell.length_a   1.000
_cell.length_b   1.000
_cell.length_c   1.000
_cell.angle_alpha   90.00
_cell.angle_beta   90.00
_cell.angle_gamma   90.00
#
_symmetry.space_group_name_H-M   'P 1'
#
loop_
_entity.id
_entity.type
_entity.pdbx_description
1 polymer ?
#
loop_
_entity_poly.entity_id
_entity_poly.type
_entity_poly.pdbx_seq_one_letter_code
_entity_poly.pdbx_strand_id
1 'polypeptide(L)' 'MSKTVYLGAVQAELVWLDLQGSVQKTIDIIRNAGEQGIDVLGFPEVFILGYPWYVLILGQLPMFFP' A
#
# COMPACT_ATOMS: atom_id res chain seq x y z
N MET A 1 25.52 -0.19 23.07
CA MET A 1 25.30 -1.41 22.27
C MET A 1 24.46 -1.03 21.06
N SER A 2 24.94 -1.28 19.84
CA SER A 2 24.10 -1.19 18.63
C SER A 2 23.32 -2.49 18.48
N LYS A 3 22.04 -2.40 18.10
CA LYS A 3 21.18 -3.55 17.78
C LYS A 3 21.08 -3.66 16.25
N THR A 4 21.22 -4.86 15.69
CA THR A 4 20.88 -5.13 14.29
C THR A 4 19.37 -5.03 14.09
N VAL A 5 18.94 -4.30 13.06
CA VAL A 5 17.53 -4.10 12.71
C VAL A 5 17.30 -4.60 11.29
N TYR A 6 16.31 -5.46 11.10
CA TYR A 6 15.91 -5.98 9.79
C TYR A 6 14.77 -5.13 9.20
N LEU A 7 15.01 -4.61 8.00
CA LEU A 7 14.07 -3.74 7.29
C LEU A 7 13.45 -4.49 6.10
N GLY A 8 12.15 -4.34 5.91
CA GLY A 8 11.42 -4.82 4.73
C GLY A 8 10.75 -3.67 3.97
N ALA A 9 10.59 -3.85 2.66
CA ALA A 9 9.80 -2.98 1.81
C ALA A 9 8.76 -3.80 1.05
N VAL A 10 7.51 -3.37 1.07
CA VAL A 10 6.40 -4.08 0.46
C VAL A 10 6.23 -3.64 -0.99
N GLN A 11 6.26 -4.62 -1.90
CA GLN A 11 5.82 -4.45 -3.29
C GLN A 11 4.59 -5.33 -3.52
N ALA A 12 3.42 -4.71 -3.43
CA ALA A 12 2.14 -5.35 -3.69
C ALA A 12 1.14 -4.29 -4.17
N GLU A 13 0.10 -4.70 -4.89
CA GLU A 13 -1.10 -3.87 -5.03
C GLU A 13 -2.03 -4.06 -3.82
N LEU A 14 -2.99 -3.14 -3.67
CA LEU A 14 -4.12 -3.26 -2.76
C LEU A 14 -5.24 -4.12 -3.37
N VAL A 15 -6.35 -4.29 -2.66
CA VAL A 15 -7.55 -4.94 -3.22
C VAL A 15 -8.47 -3.88 -3.83
N TRP A 16 -8.52 -3.85 -5.16
CA TRP A 16 -9.17 -2.77 -5.91
C TRP A 16 -10.63 -2.59 -5.51
N LEU A 17 -11.00 -1.36 -5.16
CA LEU A 17 -12.36 -0.97 -4.77
C LEU A 17 -12.92 -1.75 -3.56
N ASP A 18 -12.04 -2.36 -2.75
CA ASP A 18 -12.40 -3.06 -1.52
C ASP A 18 -11.47 -2.63 -0.38
N LEU A 19 -12.00 -1.73 0.46
CA LEU A 19 -11.27 -1.23 1.62
C LEU A 19 -10.98 -2.34 2.62
N GLN A 20 -11.95 -3.21 2.89
CA GLN A 20 -11.80 -4.25 3.91
C GLN A 20 -10.84 -5.34 3.44
N GLY A 21 -10.91 -5.71 2.16
CA GLY A 21 -9.93 -6.59 1.53
C GLY A 21 -8.52 -6.01 1.60
N SER A 22 -8.35 -4.71 1.36
CA SER A 22 -7.05 -4.03 1.43
C SER A 22 -6.49 -3.97 2.86
N VAL A 23 -7.35 -3.73 3.86
CA VAL A 23 -6.97 -3.80 5.28
C VAL A 23 -6.54 -5.22 5.63
N GLN A 24 -7.30 -6.24 5.22
CA GLN A 24 -6.97 -7.64 5.51
C GLN A 24 -5.64 -8.06 4.85
N LYS A 25 -5.43 -7.72 3.57
CA LYS A 25 -4.16 -7.97 2.86
C LYS A 25 -2.98 -7.31 3.58
N THR A 26 -3.16 -6.08 4.08
CA THR A 26 -2.12 -5.37 4.83
C THR A 26 -1.76 -6.11 6.13
N ILE A 27 -2.76 -6.56 6.88
CA ILE A 27 -2.56 -7.36 8.12
C ILE A 27 -1.79 -8.64 7.82
N ASP A 28 -2.15 -9.34 6.74
CA ASP A 28 -1.52 -10.60 6.37
C ASP A 28 -0.05 -10.42 5.96
N ILE A 29 0.27 -9.35 5.22
CA ILE A 29 1.65 -8.99 4.88
C ILE A 29 2.46 -8.67 6.15
N ILE A 30 1.90 -7.89 7.09
CA ILE A 30 2.58 -7.57 8.36
C ILE A 30 2.86 -8.85 9.15
N ARG A 31 1.89 -9.76 9.24
CA ARG A 31 2.05 -11.04 9.94
C ARG A 31 3.17 -11.86 9.32
N ASN A 32 3.17 -12.00 7.99
CA ASN A 32 4.19 -12.75 7.28
C ASN A 32 5.60 -12.14 7.41
N ALA A 33 5.72 -10.81 7.41
CA ALA A 33 6.99 -10.14 7.68
C ALA A 33 7.48 -10.37 9.11
N GLY A 34 6.56 -10.36 10.09
CA GLY A 34 6.87 -10.69 11.48
C GLY A 34 7.37 -12.12 11.66
N GLU A 35 6.76 -13.09 10.96
CA GLU A 35 7.21 -14.49 10.93
C GLU A 35 8.62 -14.64 10.33
N GLN A 36 9.02 -13.73 9.43
CA GLN A 36 10.35 -13.67 8.83
C GLN A 36 11.37 -12.89 9.68
N GLY A 37 10.97 -12.35 10.84
CA GLY A 37 11.86 -11.60 11.73
C GLY A 37 12.16 -10.16 11.28
N ILE A 38 11.31 -9.57 10.44
CA ILE A 38 11.44 -8.16 10.05
C ILE A 38 11.02 -7.24 11.21
N ASP A 39 11.89 -6.31 11.60
CA ASP A 39 11.63 -5.36 12.69
C ASP A 39 10.81 -4.14 12.20
N VAL A 40 11.04 -3.68 10.97
CA VAL A 40 10.36 -2.51 10.39
C VAL A 40 9.99 -2.80 8.94
N LEU A 41 8.74 -2.50 8.59
CA LEU A 41 8.19 -2.74 7.25
C LEU A 41 7.64 -1.44 6.65
N GLY A 42 8.11 -1.09 5.45
CA GLY A 42 7.62 0.06 4.68
C GLY A 42 6.58 -0.34 3.62
N PHE A 43 5.52 0.44 3.48
CA PHE A 43 4.46 0.25 2.47
C PHE A 43 4.50 1.34 1.38
N PRO A 44 3.96 1.06 0.19
CA PRO A 44 3.74 2.08 -0.84
C PRO A 44 2.84 3.22 -0.35
N GLU A 45 2.97 4.37 -1.01
CA GLU A 45 2.14 5.54 -0.72
C GLU A 45 0.64 5.19 -0.87
N VAL A 46 -0.17 5.67 0.06
CA VAL A 46 -1.64 5.49 0.07
C VAL A 46 -2.11 4.02 -0.04
N PHE A 47 -1.28 3.04 0.34
CA PHE A 47 -1.51 1.60 0.06
C PHE A 47 -2.92 1.08 0.40
N ILE A 48 -3.45 1.38 1.59
CA ILE A 48 -4.76 0.83 2.02
C ILE A 48 -5.93 1.44 1.25
N LEU A 49 -5.87 2.75 0.98
CA LEU A 49 -6.96 3.48 0.30
C LEU A 49 -6.86 3.39 -1.22
N GLY A 50 -5.64 3.21 -1.70
CA GLY A 50 -5.28 3.33 -3.10
C GLY A 50 -5.03 4.76 -3.53
N TYR A 51 -4.05 4.89 -4.41
CA TYR A 51 -3.82 6.16 -5.08
C TYR A 51 -5.03 6.48 -5.96
N PRO A 52 -5.58 7.72 -5.90
CA PRO A 52 -6.74 8.12 -6.69
C PRO A 52 -6.34 8.34 -8.15
N TRP A 53 -6.00 7.26 -8.84
CA TRP A 53 -5.56 7.25 -10.24
C TRP A 53 -6.57 7.93 -11.17
N TYR A 54 -7.86 7.87 -10.84
CA TYR A 54 -8.92 8.54 -11.59
C TYR A 54 -8.75 10.07 -11.59
N VAL A 55 -8.14 10.68 -10.58
CA VAL A 55 -7.85 12.12 -10.59
C VAL A 55 -6.78 12.44 -11.63
N LEU A 56 -5.77 11.58 -11.77
CA LEU A 56 -4.73 11.76 -12.79
C LEU A 56 -5.27 11.55 -14.20
N ILE A 57 -6.20 10.59 -14.39
CA ILE A 57 -6.78 10.31 -15.72
C ILE A 57 -7.88 11.31 -16.08
N LEU A 58 -8.79 11.60 -15.16
CA LEU A 58 -9.93 12.50 -15.42
C LEU A 58 -9.57 13.98 -15.28
N GLY A 59 -8.58 14.32 -14.45
CA GLY A 59 -8.10 15.71 -14.28
C GLY A 59 -7.26 16.22 -15.46
N GLN A 60 -6.84 15.33 -16.36
CA GLN A 60 -6.18 15.68 -17.62
C GLN A 60 -7.15 15.75 -18.81
N LEU A 61 -8.41 15.35 -18.60
CA LEU A 61 -9.43 15.59 -19.60
C LEU A 61 -9.76 17.08 -19.58
N PRO A 62 -9.59 17.82 -20.69
CA PRO A 62 -10.16 19.16 -20.78
C PRO A 62 -11.64 19.12 -20.38
N MET A 63 -12.13 20.16 -19.69
CA MET A 63 -13.55 20.38 -19.38
C MET A 63 -14.40 20.54 -20.66
N PHE A 64 -14.36 19.59 -21.58
CA PHE A 64 -15.32 19.44 -22.65
C PHE A 64 -16.42 18.49 -22.16
N PHE A 65 -17.19 18.98 -21.20
CA PHE A 65 -18.61 18.66 -21.19
C PHE A 65 -19.28 19.67 -22.14
N PRO A 66 -20.19 19.25 -23.03
CA PRO A 66 -20.99 20.18 -23.82
C PRO A 66 -21.84 21.12 -22.93
#